data_AF-A0A3P1C8N3-F1
#
_entry.id   AF-A0A3P1C8N3-F1
#
_cell.length_a   1.000
_cell.length_b   1.000
_cell.length_c   1.000
_cell.angle_alpha   90.00
_cell.angle_beta   90.00
_cell.angle_gamma   90.00
#
_symmetry.space_group_name_H-M   'P 1'
#
loop_
_entity.id
_entity.type
_entity.pdbx_description
1 polymer ?
#
loop_
_entity_poly.entity_id
_entity_poly.type
_entity_poly.pdbx_seq_one_letter_code
_entity_poly.pdbx_strand_id
1 'polypeptide(L)' 'MFELDQVRQLTSDWMEKYTLRRPQESLGNLTPEEWKNRVIENEETLIATV' A
#
# COMPACT_ATOMS: atom_id res chain seq x y z
N MET A 1 -19.18 24.66 -11.33
CA MET A 1 -17.74 24.33 -11.42
C MET A 1 -17.58 22.90 -10.91
N PHE A 2 -17.90 21.90 -11.76
CA PHE A 2 -18.00 20.48 -11.38
C PHE A 2 -16.71 19.68 -11.65
N GLU A 3 -15.84 20.21 -12.51
CA GLU A 3 -14.63 19.54 -12.99
C GLU A 3 -13.61 19.25 -11.88
N LEU A 4 -13.45 20.15 -10.89
CA LEU A 4 -12.44 19.97 -9.85
C LEU A 4 -12.79 18.86 -8.86
N ASP A 5 -14.07 18.68 -8.53
CA ASP A 5 -14.50 17.59 -7.64
C ASP A 5 -14.36 16.23 -8.33
N GLN A 6 -14.66 16.16 -9.62
CA GLN A 6 -14.45 14.93 -10.41
C GLN A 6 -12.97 14.58 -10.52
N VAL A 7 -12.09 15.56 -10.77
CA VAL A 7 -10.64 15.35 -10.79
C VAL A 7 -10.11 14.93 -9.43
N ARG A 8 -10.62 15.51 -8.34
CA ARG A 8 -10.28 15.09 -6.96
C ARG A 8 -10.69 13.63 -6.69
N GLN A 9 -11.88 13.23 -7.13
CA GLN A 9 -12.34 11.85 -6.99
C GLN A 9 -11.45 10.88 -7.79
N LEU A 10 -11.22 11.16 -9.08
CA LEU A 10 -10.35 10.37 -9.95
C LEU A 10 -8.93 10.23 -9.38
N THR A 11 -8.39 11.31 -8.83
CA THR A 11 -7.06 11.30 -8.21
C THR A 11 -7.06 10.45 -6.95
N SER A 12 -8.09 10.54 -6.12
CA SER A 12 -8.21 9.75 -4.89
C SER A 12 -8.33 8.25 -5.21
N ASP A 13 -9.17 7.89 -6.17
CA ASP A 13 -9.35 6.51 -6.63
C ASP A 13 -8.06 5.95 -7.25
N TRP A 14 -7.34 6.77 -8.03
CA TRP A 14 -6.06 6.38 -8.60
C TRP A 14 -4.99 6.19 -7.53
N MET A 15 -4.90 7.12 -6.56
CA MET A 15 -3.95 7.01 -5.44
C MET A 15 -4.22 5.77 -4.61
N GLU A 16 -5.47 5.46 -4.29
CA GLU A 16 -5.85 4.24 -3.56
C GLU A 16 -5.39 2.99 -4.33
N LYS A 17 -5.71 2.92 -5.62
CA LYS A 17 -5.33 1.76 -6.45
C LYS A 17 -3.82 1.61 -6.60
N TYR A 18 -3.08 2.71 -6.78
CA TYR A 18 -1.63 2.68 -6.91
C TYR A 18 -0.95 2.31 -5.58
N THR A 19 -1.48 2.84 -4.46
CA THR A 19 -0.89 2.67 -3.13
C THR A 19 -1.27 1.36 -2.47
N LEU A 20 -2.37 0.70 -2.86
CA LEU A 20 -2.80 -0.52 -2.17
C LEU A 20 -2.67 -1.77 -3.04
N ARG A 21 -2.82 -1.67 -4.36
CA ARG A 21 -3.04 -2.85 -5.21
C ARG A 21 -1.95 -3.13 -6.22
N ARG A 22 -0.96 -2.25 -6.35
CA ARG A 22 0.15 -2.46 -7.29
C ARG A 22 1.38 -2.98 -6.57
N PRO A 23 1.98 -4.07 -7.07
CA PRO A 23 3.33 -4.47 -6.69
C PRO A 23 4.31 -3.33 -6.98
N GLN A 24 5.12 -2.97 -5.99
CA GLN A 24 6.13 -1.94 -6.12
C GLN A 24 7.52 -2.57 -6.04
N GLU A 25 8.40 -2.21 -6.97
CA GLU A 25 9.76 -2.72 -7.03
C GLU A 25 10.55 -2.40 -5.74
N SER A 26 10.34 -1.22 -5.17
CA SER A 26 10.91 -0.78 -3.90
C SER A 26 10.50 -1.65 -2.70
N LEU A 27 9.38 -2.36 -2.79
CA LEU A 27 8.90 -3.30 -1.78
C LEU A 27 9.29 -4.75 -2.09
N GLY A 28 10.16 -4.96 -3.08
CA GLY A 28 10.56 -6.29 -3.54
C GLY A 28 9.49 -6.96 -4.41
N ASN A 29 8.80 -6.18 -5.25
CA ASN A 29 7.66 -6.61 -6.07
C ASN A 29 6.46 -7.10 -5.23
N LEU A 30 6.30 -6.55 -4.03
CA LEU A 30 5.13 -6.76 -3.17
C LEU A 30 4.19 -5.56 -3.27
N THR A 31 2.90 -5.81 -3.09
CA THR A 31 1.95 -4.75 -2.77
C THR A 31 2.22 -4.20 -1.36
N PRO A 32 1.78 -2.97 -1.06
CA PRO A 32 1.94 -2.43 0.29
C PRO A 32 1.22 -3.23 1.38
N GLU A 33 0.12 -3.92 1.08
CA GLU A 33 -0.51 -4.88 2.01
C GLU A 33 0.36 -6.11 2.26
N GLU A 34 0.89 -6.74 1.20
CA GLU A 34 1.76 -7.92 1.34
C GLU A 34 3.06 -7.56 2.08
N TRP A 35 3.63 -6.39 1.80
CA TRP A 35 4.80 -5.90 2.53
C TRP A 35 4.47 -5.66 4.00
N LYS A 36 3.33 -5.03 4.31
CA LYS A 36 2.88 -4.80 5.69
C LYS A 36 2.71 -6.12 6.44
N ASN A 37 2.05 -7.11 5.86
CA ASN A 37 1.88 -8.42 6.47
C ASN A 37 3.23 -9.09 6.73
N ARG A 38 4.15 -9.04 5.75
CA ARG A 38 5.50 -9.59 5.89
C ARG A 38 6.30 -8.91 7.00
N VAL A 39 6.18 -7.59 7.16
CA VAL A 39 6.85 -6.86 8.24
C VAL A 39 6.29 -7.27 9.60
N ILE A 40 4.95 -7.34 9.73
CA ILE A 40 4.29 -7.77 10.98
C ILE A 40 4.72 -9.19 11.36
N GLU A 41 4.68 -10.14 10.42
CA GLU A 41 5.14 -11.53 10.65
C GLU A 41 6.61 -11.57 11.10
N ASN A 42 7.48 -10.76 10.48
CA ASN A 42 8.89 -10.69 10.87
C ASN A 42 9.10 -10.06 12.25
N GLU A 43 8.32 -9.03 12.61
CA GLU A 43 8.36 -8.40 13.94
C GLU A 43 7.87 -9.35 15.04
N GLU A 44 6.79 -10.10 14.79
CA GLU A 44 6.32 -11.16 15.70
C GLU A 44 7.38 -12.26 15.89
N THR A 45 8.09 -12.62 14.81
CA THR A 45 9.19 -13.60 14.87
C THR A 45 10.39 -13.07 15.66
N LEU A 46 10.68 -11.77 15.56
CA LEU A 46 11.76 -11.11 16.32
C LEU A 46 11.45 -11.02 17.82
N ILE A 47 10.19 -10.78 18.20
CA ILE A 47 9.76 -10.73 19.62
C ILE A 47 9.74 -12.14 20.23
N ALA A 48 9.30 -13.15 19.48
CA ALA A 48 9.22 -14.53 19.97
C ALA A 48 10.57 -15.23 20.18
N THR A 49 11.67 -14.63 19.71
CA THR A 49 13.04 -15.18 19.80
C THR A 49 13.89 -14.51 20.89
N VAL A 50 13.33 -13.56 21.67
CA VAL A 50 14.01 -12.86 22.79
C VAL A 50 13.58 -13.40 24.14
#